data_AF-Q4RK49-F1
#
_entry.id   AF-Q4RK49-F1
#
_cell.length_a   1.000
_cell.length_b   1.000
_cell.length_c   1.000
_cell.angle_alpha   90.00
_cell.angle_beta   90.00
_cell.angle_gamma   90.00
#
_symmetry.space_group_name_H-M   'P 1'
#
loop_
_entity.id
_entity.type
_entity.pdbx_description
1 polymer ?
#
loop_
_entity_poly.entity_id
_entity_poly.type
_entity_poly.pdbx_seq_one_letter_code
_entity_poly.pdbx_strand_id
1 'polypeptide(L)'
;MASGSSGRRLVACLLNVSEAGRKDLVEAVAKAALYDANGKQRVWRDGTTVLNIFNDRDYNRSVITVVAGVDSISECRTAPSLVLSLP
;
A
#
# COMPACT_ATOMS: atom_id res chain seq x y z
N MET A 1 -39.24 0.93 -3.47
CA MET A 1 -37.90 0.74 -4.04
C MET A 1 -36.89 0.87 -2.91
N ALA A 2 -36.41 -0.24 -2.36
CA ALA A 2 -35.32 -0.20 -1.40
C ALA A 2 -34.05 0.13 -2.18
N SER A 3 -33.53 1.35 -2.02
CA SER A 3 -32.20 1.72 -2.50
C SER A 3 -31.21 0.89 -1.69
N GLY A 4 -30.83 -0.28 -2.23
CA GLY A 4 -29.78 -1.09 -1.64
C GLY A 4 -28.49 -0.28 -1.67
N SER A 5 -28.04 0.21 -0.52
CA SER A 5 -26.69 0.77 -0.40
C SER A 5 -25.72 -0.38 -0.62
N SER A 6 -25.25 -0.54 -1.86
CA SER A 6 -24.14 -1.44 -2.17
C SER A 6 -22.90 -0.88 -1.48
N GLY A 7 -22.66 -1.33 -0.24
CA GLY A 7 -21.47 -0.97 0.52
C GLY A 7 -20.23 -1.29 -0.32
N ARG A 8 -19.35 -0.29 -0.47
CA ARG A 8 -18.06 -0.49 -1.14
C ARG A 8 -17.23 -1.43 -0.27
N ARG A 9 -16.85 -2.59 -0.81
CA ARG A 9 -15.98 -3.54 -0.11
C ARG A 9 -14.53 -3.07 -0.24
N LEU A 10 -13.90 -2.81 0.89
CA LEU A 10 -12.51 -2.38 0.99
C LEU A 10 -11.68 -3.48 1.65
N VAL A 11 -10.39 -3.52 1.35
CA VAL A 11 -9.39 -4.36 1.99
C VAL A 11 -8.23 -3.50 2.42
N ALA A 12 -7.66 -3.82 3.59
CA ALA A 12 -6.41 -3.26 4.06
C ALA A 12 -5.26 -4.26 3.84
N CYS A 13 -4.20 -3.79 3.19
CA CYS A 13 -2.91 -4.46 3.06
C CYS A 13 -1.94 -3.84 4.06
N LEU A 14 -1.30 -4.69 4.87
CA LEU A 14 -0.20 -4.30 5.74
C LEU A 14 1.12 -4.71 5.08
N LEU A 15 1.86 -3.72 4.57
CA LEU A 15 3.18 -3.92 4.00
C LEU A 15 4.22 -3.80 5.11
N ASN A 16 4.88 -4.91 5.43
CA ASN A 16 5.95 -4.94 6.40
C ASN A 16 7.29 -4.65 5.70
N VAL A 17 7.97 -3.60 6.15
CA VAL A 17 9.21 -3.07 5.60
C VAL A 17 10.27 -3.22 6.67
N SER A 18 11.31 -4.01 6.42
CA SER A 18 12.45 -4.21 7.35
C SER A 18 13.43 -3.02 7.37
N GLU A 19 12.92 -1.81 7.33
CA GLU A 19 13.67 -0.56 7.36
C GLU A 19 12.80 0.53 8.00
N ALA A 20 13.34 1.23 8.99
CA ALA A 20 12.67 2.34 9.71
C ALA A 20 13.64 3.48 10.07
N GLY A 21 14.92 3.35 9.71
CA GLY A 21 15.94 4.37 9.90
C GLY A 21 15.95 5.38 8.76
N ARG A 22 15.81 4.91 7.51
CA ARG A 22 15.77 5.75 6.31
C ARG A 22 14.35 6.04 5.86
N LYS A 23 13.85 7.21 6.28
CA LYS A 23 12.51 7.71 5.91
C LYS A 23 12.29 7.78 4.41
N ASP A 24 13.30 8.18 3.65
CA ASP A 24 13.20 8.32 2.19
C ASP A 24 12.91 6.96 1.51
N LEU A 25 13.46 5.86 2.06
CA LEU A 25 13.18 4.51 1.56
C LEU A 25 11.76 4.07 1.88
N VAL A 26 11.29 4.31 3.12
CA VAL A 26 9.92 3.98 3.53
C VAL A 26 8.91 4.77 2.71
N GLU A 27 9.19 6.06 2.45
CA GLU A 27 8.38 6.91 1.59
C GLU A 27 8.39 6.44 0.13
N ALA A 28 9.55 6.03 -0.40
CA ALA A 28 9.64 5.46 -1.73
C ALA A 28 8.81 4.18 -1.87
N VAL A 29 8.80 3.32 -0.85
CA VAL A 29 7.95 2.11 -0.81
C VAL A 29 6.47 2.49 -0.77
N ALA A 30 6.08 3.47 0.04
CA ALA A 30 4.70 3.95 0.09
C ALA A 30 4.25 4.56 -1.25
N LYS A 31 5.13 5.32 -1.91
CA LYS A 31 4.87 5.84 -3.26
C LYS A 31 4.76 4.71 -4.29
N ALA A 32 5.65 3.73 -4.27
CA ALA A 32 5.58 2.58 -5.19
C ALA A 32 4.30 1.74 -5.00
N ALA A 33 3.70 1.75 -3.81
CA ALA A 33 2.40 1.13 -3.58
C ALA A 33 1.25 1.88 -4.29
N LEU A 34 1.38 3.20 -4.50
CA LEU A 34 0.35 4.05 -5.09
C LEU A 34 0.60 4.40 -6.57
N TYR A 35 1.86 4.53 -6.98
CA TYR A 35 2.29 5.05 -8.28
C TYR A 35 3.10 3.99 -9.06
N ASP A 36 2.99 4.03 -10.38
CA ASP A 36 3.82 3.22 -11.27
C ASP A 36 5.21 3.82 -11.44
N ALA A 37 6.08 3.11 -12.18
CA ALA A 37 7.44 3.57 -12.47
C ALA A 37 7.49 4.87 -13.31
N ASN A 38 6.39 5.25 -13.95
CA ASN A 38 6.26 6.49 -14.72
C ASN A 38 5.68 7.64 -13.87
N GLY A 39 5.51 7.44 -12.56
CA GLY A 39 4.91 8.42 -11.65
C GLY A 39 3.40 8.61 -11.86
N LYS A 40 2.76 7.81 -12.73
CA LYS A 40 1.32 7.82 -12.87
C LYS A 40 0.74 7.05 -11.71
N GLN A 41 -0.29 7.59 -11.06
CA GLN A 41 -1.00 6.84 -10.04
C GLN A 41 -1.43 5.52 -10.69
N ARG A 42 -1.00 4.40 -10.11
CA ARG A 42 -1.41 3.09 -10.61
C ARG A 42 -2.93 3.14 -10.69
N VAL A 43 -3.49 2.63 -11.78
CA VAL A 43 -4.94 2.62 -12.05
C VAL A 43 -5.62 1.60 -11.12
N TRP A 44 -5.38 1.73 -9.82
CA TRP A 44 -6.30 1.23 -8.84
C TRP A 44 -7.54 2.08 -8.99
N ARG A 45 -8.61 1.50 -9.55
CA ARG A 45 -9.91 2.16 -9.65
C ARG A 45 -10.22 2.86 -8.32
N ASP A 46 -10.61 4.14 -8.40
CA ASP A 46 -11.10 5.01 -7.32
C ASP A 46 -11.14 4.33 -5.93
N GLY A 47 -10.14 4.59 -5.09
CA GLY A 47 -10.18 4.16 -3.70
C GLY A 47 -8.94 3.45 -3.13
N THR A 48 -7.77 3.50 -3.79
CA THR A 48 -6.51 3.07 -3.16
C THR A 48 -5.79 4.24 -2.50
N THR A 49 -5.50 4.11 -1.21
CA THR A 49 -4.82 5.14 -0.41
C THR A 49 -3.95 4.53 0.68
N VAL A 50 -2.89 5.24 1.07
CA VAL A 50 -2.12 4.93 2.28
C VAL A 50 -2.86 5.53 3.47
N LEU A 51 -3.28 4.70 4.41
CA LEU A 51 -3.94 5.14 5.64
C LEU A 51 -2.94 5.47 6.75
N ASN A 52 -1.85 4.72 6.83
CA ASN A 52 -0.89 4.88 7.91
C ASN A 52 0.50 4.40 7.50
N ILE A 53 1.51 5.05 8.08
CA ILE A 53 2.89 4.60 8.05
C ILE A 53 3.35 4.53 9.51
N PHE A 54 3.36 3.33 10.07
CA PHE A 54 3.93 3.07 11.38
C PHE A 54 5.43 2.80 11.22
N ASN A 55 6.26 3.38 12.07
CA ASN A 55 7.72 3.29 11.94
C ASN A 55 8.33 3.05 13.33
N ASP A 56 8.82 1.84 13.56
CA ASP A 56 9.53 1.45 14.78
C ASP A 56 11.03 1.48 14.53
N ARG A 57 11.71 2.48 15.10
CA ARG A 57 13.16 2.66 14.93
C ARG A 57 13.97 1.69 15.75
N ASP A 58 13.48 1.32 16.94
CA ASP A 58 14.18 0.43 17.85
C ASP A 58 14.20 -1.00 17.29
N TYR A 59 13.15 -1.37 16.55
CA TYR A 59 13.05 -2.66 15.88
C TYR A 59 13.39 -2.62 14.38
N ASN A 60 13.79 -1.45 13.86
CA ASN A 60 14.07 -1.17 12.45
C ASN A 60 13.00 -1.71 11.47
N ARG A 61 11.71 -1.55 11.81
CA ARG A 61 10.59 -1.99 10.97
C ARG A 61 9.55 -0.91 10.77
N SER A 62 9.13 -0.75 9.53
CA SER A 62 8.00 0.10 9.16
C SER A 62 6.85 -0.75 8.66
N VAL A 63 5.62 -0.36 9.01
CA VAL A 63 4.40 -1.00 8.54
C VAL A 63 3.58 0.05 7.80
N ILE A 64 3.41 -0.13 6.50
CA ILE A 64 2.60 0.74 5.66
C ILE A 64 1.24 0.10 5.49
N THR A 65 0.19 0.81 5.88
CA THR A 65 -1.20 0.36 5.72
C THR A 65 -1.78 0.99 4.47
N VAL A 66 -2.08 0.16 3.47
CA VAL A 66 -2.73 0.58 2.23
C VAL A 66 -4.15 0.02 2.22
N VAL A 67 -5.14 0.86 1.90
CA VAL A 67 -6.50 0.39 1.67
C VAL A 67 -6.85 0.51 0.20
N ALA A 68 -7.52 -0.50 -0.33
CA ALA A 68 -7.99 -0.56 -1.71
C ALA A 68 -9.36 -1.23 -1.79
N GLY A 69 -10.10 -1.01 -2.88
CA GLY A 69 -11.28 -1.81 -3.18
C GLY A 69 -10.94 -3.30 -3.36
N VAL A 70 -11.83 -4.20 -2.94
CA VAL A 70 -11.66 -5.66 -3.13
C VAL A 70 -11.36 -6.01 -4.59
N ASP A 71 -12.02 -5.33 -5.54
CA ASP A 71 -11.82 -5.60 -6.97
C ASP A 71 -10.46 -5.09 -7.49
N SER A 72 -9.81 -4.18 -6.75
CA SER A 72 -8.51 -3.59 -7.08
C SER A 72 -7.34 -4.37 -6.46
N ILE A 73 -7.58 -5.27 -5.49
CA ILE A 73 -6.49 -5.96 -4.76
C ILE A 73 -5.89 -7.15 -5.53
N SER A 74 -6.60 -7.70 -6.52
CA SER A 74 -6.14 -8.84 -7.33
C SER A 74 -4.80 -8.54 -8.03
N GLU A 75 -4.55 -7.27 -8.38
CA GLU A 75 -3.28 -6.78 -8.93
C GLU A 75 -2.32 -6.20 -7.88
N CYS A 76 -2.76 -6.05 -6.62
CA CYS A 76 -1.90 -5.78 -5.46
C CYS A 76 -1.17 -7.03 -5.00
N ARG A 77 -1.70 -8.21 -5.31
CA ARG A 77 -0.98 -9.48 -5.22
C ARG A 77 0.22 -9.56 -6.17
N THR A 78 0.22 -8.75 -7.22
CA THR A 78 1.29 -8.60 -8.22
C THR A 78 2.00 -7.25 -8.14
N ALA A 79 1.84 -6.50 -7.04
CA ALA A 79 3.04 -5.88 -6.51
C ALA A 79 3.79 -7.10 -5.96
N PRO A 80 4.88 -7.57 -6.61
CA PRO A 80 5.59 -8.74 -6.14
C PRO A 80 5.76 -8.53 -4.64
N SER A 81 5.62 -9.60 -3.86
CA SER A 81 6.33 -9.75 -2.61
C SER A 81 7.43 -8.70 -2.55
N LEU A 82 7.23 -7.67 -1.72
CA LEU A 82 8.21 -6.63 -1.39
C LEU A 82 9.35 -7.35 -0.67
N VAL A 83 9.99 -8.28 -1.38
CA VAL A 83 11.36 -8.71 -1.21
C VAL A 83 12.10 -7.45 -1.58
N LEU A 84 12.15 -6.53 -0.61
CA LEU A 84 13.18 -5.54 -0.50
C LEU A 84 14.50 -6.33 -0.39
N SER A 85 14.97 -6.84 -1.52
CA SER A 85 16.40 -6.95 -1.77
C SER A 85 16.89 -5.50 -1.86
N LEU A 86 17.02 -4.88 -0.69
CA LEU A 86 17.98 -3.80 -0.53
C LEU A 86 19.34 -4.37 -1.00
N PRO A 87 20.13 -3.59 -1.76
CA PRO A 87 21.47 -4.03 -2.15
C PRO A 87 22.32 -4.40 -0.93
#